data_AF-A0A1E1EY16-F1
#
_entry.id   AF-A0A1E1EY16-F1
#
_cell.length_a   1.000
_cell.length_b   1.000
_cell.length_c   1.000
_cell.angle_alpha   90.00
_cell.angle_beta   90.00
_cell.angle_gamma   90.00
#
_symmetry.space_group_name_H-M   'P 1'
#
loop_
_entity.id
_entity.type
_entity.pdbx_description
1 polymer ?
#
loop_
_entity_poly.entity_id
_entity_poly.type
_entity_poly.pdbx_seq_one_letter_code
_entity_poly.pdbx_strand_id
1 'polypeptide(L)'
;MDIYVVTTFHFSQTPASISYHASEREACIAAAERVNAFRADLDPVSLSLVDGDCWQLGLAAAQLVQLAVFGLNVTDVDVSKLADASGFDVRLEKSELQGMTTLALDDRERSTVLAALRGYQRHHCPSDLADTGSNLGRHKSLSPDAIDDLCTRINCDTPFPVEANIVVTLDGGLVQGIAADRPITVRVVDYDVEGADSGDLVMIPRDQGEPVPASVSGWAVDSVCIDPEWIANVDAACASESRATALMAGA
;
A
#
# COMPACT_ATOMS: atom_id res chain seq x y z
N MET A 1 7.40 -10.69 -2.46
CA MET A 1 7.93 -9.33 -2.25
C MET A 1 7.78 -9.03 -0.78
N ASP A 2 8.82 -8.49 -0.14
CA ASP A 2 8.70 -8.01 1.23
C ASP A 2 7.89 -6.71 1.21
N ILE A 3 6.79 -6.67 1.96
CA ILE A 3 6.05 -5.44 2.21
C ILE A 3 6.16 -5.07 3.68
N TYR A 4 6.11 -3.78 3.95
CA TYR A 4 6.17 -3.25 5.30
C TYR A 4 4.78 -2.72 5.66
N VAL A 5 4.19 -3.31 6.69
CA VAL A 5 2.84 -3.01 7.16
C VAL A 5 2.96 -2.09 8.36
N VAL A 6 2.43 -0.87 8.25
CA VAL A 6 2.30 0.05 9.37
C VAL A 6 0.88 -0.02 9.90
N THR A 7 0.74 -0.56 11.10
CA THR A 7 -0.54 -0.66 11.81
C THR A 7 -0.60 0.41 12.87
N THR A 8 -1.60 1.29 12.79
CA THR A 8 -1.87 2.34 13.76
C THR A 8 -3.15 2.01 14.52
N PHE A 9 -3.06 1.99 15.84
CA PHE A 9 -4.17 1.75 16.73
C PHE A 9 -4.39 2.96 17.63
N HIS A 10 -5.65 3.34 17.82
CA HIS A 10 -6.05 4.31 18.84
C HIS A 10 -7.41 3.87 19.39
N PHE A 11 -7.59 3.90 20.71
CA PHE A 11 -8.79 3.37 21.38
C PHE A 11 -10.11 4.03 20.91
N SER A 12 -10.05 5.28 20.42
CA SER A 12 -11.19 6.00 19.88
C SER A 12 -11.44 5.76 18.38
N GLN A 13 -10.51 5.11 17.67
CA GLN A 13 -10.58 4.84 16.24
C GLN A 13 -10.54 3.33 16.02
N THR A 14 -11.73 2.73 15.96
CA THR A 14 -11.93 1.34 15.54
C THR A 14 -12.62 1.31 14.17
N PRO A 15 -12.10 0.57 13.18
CA PRO A 15 -10.95 -0.35 13.26
C PRO A 15 -9.58 0.35 13.23
N ALA A 16 -8.52 -0.41 13.57
CA ALA A 16 -7.13 0.05 13.43
C ALA A 16 -6.83 0.43 11.98
N SER A 17 -6.07 1.50 11.79
CA SER A 17 -5.66 1.96 10.46
C SER A 17 -4.41 1.21 10.02
N ILE A 18 -4.46 0.57 8.85
CA ILE A 18 -3.34 -0.20 8.29
C ILE A 18 -2.89 0.48 7.00
N SER A 19 -1.58 0.57 6.80
CA SER A 19 -0.98 1.04 5.54
C SER A 19 0.16 0.11 5.11
N TYR A 20 0.35 -0.04 3.80
CA TYR A 20 1.27 -1.00 3.19
C TYR A 20 2.31 -0.27 2.35
N HIS A 21 3.59 -0.62 2.52
CA HIS A 21 4.72 0.10 1.92
C HIS A 21 5.69 -0.85 1.24
N ALA A 22 6.25 -0.42 0.11
CA ALA A 22 7.19 -1.22 -0.69
C ALA A 22 8.61 -1.21 -0.10
N SER A 23 8.95 -0.22 0.72
CA SER A 23 10.25 -0.10 1.37
C SER A 23 10.14 0.17 2.87
N GLU A 24 11.16 -0.27 3.62
CA GLU A 24 11.26 -0.04 5.07
C GLU A 24 11.33 1.46 5.38
N ARG A 25 12.04 2.21 4.53
CA ARG A 25 12.21 3.66 4.68
C ARG A 25 10.88 4.39 4.60
N GLU A 26 10.02 4.05 3.65
CA GLU A 26 8.70 4.67 3.51
C GLU A 26 7.78 4.27 4.66
N ALA A 27 7.81 3.01 5.09
CA ALA A 27 7.08 2.58 6.27
C ALA A 27 7.52 3.33 7.53
N CYS A 28 8.81 3.59 7.70
CA CYS A 28 9.34 4.39 8.80
C CYS A 28 8.86 5.86 8.72
N ILE A 29 8.82 6.45 7.53
CA ILE A 29 8.28 7.82 7.33
C ILE A 29 6.79 7.85 7.68
N ALA A 30 6.00 6.92 7.15
CA ALA A 30 4.57 6.83 7.42
C ALA A 30 4.28 6.57 8.92
N ALA A 31 5.09 5.74 9.59
CA ALA A 31 5.01 5.54 11.03
C ALA A 31 5.31 6.84 11.79
N ALA A 32 6.34 7.59 11.38
CA ALA A 32 6.67 8.88 11.97
C ALA A 32 5.53 9.91 11.81
N GLU A 33 4.89 9.97 10.65
CA GLU A 33 3.74 10.84 10.40
C GLU A 33 2.58 10.52 11.35
N ARG A 34 2.27 9.23 11.54
CA ARG A 34 1.22 8.80 12.49
C ARG A 34 1.58 9.13 13.93
N VAL A 35 2.84 8.92 14.32
CA VAL A 35 3.34 9.32 15.64
C VAL A 35 3.23 10.83 15.83
N ASN A 36 3.60 11.62 14.83
CA ASN A 36 3.52 13.08 14.87
C ASN A 36 2.08 13.58 14.97
N ALA A 37 1.11 12.92 14.33
CA ALA A 37 -0.30 13.21 14.49
C ALA A 37 -0.73 13.03 15.96
N PHE A 38 -0.38 11.90 16.59
CA PHE A 38 -0.67 11.70 18.02
C PHE A 38 0.03 12.74 18.91
N ARG A 39 1.29 13.07 18.62
CA ARG A 39 2.05 14.07 19.38
C ARG A 39 1.41 15.45 19.30
N ALA A 40 0.90 15.83 18.12
CA ALA A 40 0.20 17.09 17.91
C ALA A 40 -1.13 17.15 18.66
N ASP A 41 -1.86 16.04 18.73
CA ASP A 41 -3.13 15.94 19.48
C ASP A 41 -2.91 15.97 21.00
N LEU A 42 -1.78 15.41 21.47
CA LEU A 42 -1.46 15.29 22.90
C LEU A 42 -0.87 16.57 23.50
N ASP A 43 0.26 17.02 22.96
CA ASP A 43 0.97 18.20 23.44
C ASP A 43 1.88 18.75 22.33
N PRO A 44 1.36 19.63 21.47
CA PRO A 44 2.10 20.16 20.32
C PRO A 44 3.25 21.09 20.72
N VAL A 45 3.34 21.50 22.00
CA VAL A 45 4.33 22.45 22.48
C VAL A 45 5.55 21.74 23.06
N SER A 46 5.33 20.67 23.84
CA SER A 46 6.43 19.93 24.48
C SER A 46 6.95 18.76 23.63
N LEU A 47 6.13 18.22 22.72
CA LEU A 47 6.48 17.08 21.88
C LEU A 47 6.92 17.54 20.48
N SER A 48 8.21 17.73 20.27
CA SER A 48 8.78 18.04 18.95
C SER A 48 8.51 16.94 17.93
N LEU A 49 8.43 17.30 16.63
CA LEU A 49 8.27 16.33 15.55
C LEU A 49 9.45 15.35 15.51
N VAL A 50 9.16 14.11 15.13
CA VAL A 50 10.16 13.05 14.92
C VAL A 50 10.20 12.65 13.45
N ASP A 51 11.37 12.17 13.02
CA ASP A 51 11.60 11.62 11.68
C ASP A 51 11.43 10.09 11.66
N GLY A 52 11.59 9.50 10.46
CA GLY A 52 11.51 8.06 10.26
C GLY A 52 12.62 7.25 10.95
N ASP A 53 13.71 7.87 11.40
CA ASP A 53 14.77 7.14 12.12
C ASP A 53 14.47 7.08 13.63
N CYS A 54 13.69 8.03 14.15
CA CYS A 54 13.43 8.20 15.57
C CYS A 54 11.97 7.96 15.99
N TRP A 55 11.09 7.49 15.09
CA TRP A 55 9.66 7.40 15.35
C TRP A 55 9.29 6.51 16.55
N GLN A 56 10.04 5.44 16.81
CA GLN A 56 9.80 4.53 17.94
C GLN A 56 10.06 5.22 19.28
N LEU A 57 11.12 6.02 19.38
CA LEU A 57 11.41 6.85 20.56
C LEU A 57 10.34 7.95 20.71
N GLY A 58 9.91 8.53 19.59
CA GLY A 58 8.81 9.49 19.56
C GLY A 58 7.48 8.93 20.04
N LEU A 59 7.16 7.69 19.66
CA LEU A 59 5.97 6.97 20.07
C LEU A 59 6.00 6.72 21.58
N ALA A 60 7.09 6.15 22.10
CA ALA A 60 7.23 5.89 23.53
C ALA A 60 7.07 7.19 24.35
N ALA A 61 7.70 8.29 23.93
CA ALA A 61 7.53 9.58 24.59
C ALA A 61 6.08 10.07 24.60
N ALA A 62 5.34 9.92 23.50
CA ALA A 62 3.93 10.28 23.43
C ALA A 62 3.07 9.41 24.36
N GLN A 63 3.32 8.11 24.41
CA GLN A 63 2.60 7.17 25.28
C GLN A 63 2.83 7.50 26.76
N LEU A 64 4.06 7.86 27.15
CA LEU A 64 4.37 8.27 28.53
C LEU A 64 3.66 9.57 28.93
N VAL A 65 3.58 10.55 28.01
CA VAL A 65 2.81 11.80 28.26
C VAL A 65 1.33 11.48 28.45
N GLN A 66 0.75 10.64 27.61
CA GLN A 66 -0.66 10.25 27.74
C GLN A 66 -0.95 9.55 29.08
N LEU A 67 -0.05 8.68 29.53
CA LEU A 67 -0.16 8.01 30.83
C LEU A 67 -0.11 9.02 31.99
N ALA A 68 0.75 10.04 31.89
CA ALA A 68 0.81 11.12 32.87
C ALA A 68 -0.48 11.96 32.88
N VAL A 69 -1.10 12.21 31.72
CA VAL A 69 -2.42 12.86 31.61
C VAL A 69 -3.51 12.05 32.32
N PHE A 70 -3.45 10.72 32.24
CA PHE A 70 -4.36 9.82 32.97
C PHE A 70 -4.03 9.67 34.46
N GLY A 71 -2.98 10.34 34.96
CA GLY A 71 -2.56 10.27 36.37
C GLY A 71 -1.95 8.92 36.77
N LEU A 72 -1.49 8.13 35.80
CA LEU A 72 -0.81 6.86 36.04
C LEU A 72 0.66 7.11 36.36
N ASN A 73 1.18 6.41 37.36
CA ASN A 73 2.59 6.55 37.76
C ASN A 73 3.49 5.87 36.71
N VAL A 74 4.23 6.70 35.98
CA VAL A 74 5.01 6.30 34.80
C VAL A 74 6.26 5.49 35.16
N THR A 75 6.73 5.55 36.43
CA THR A 75 7.98 4.90 36.86
C THR A 75 7.93 3.37 36.90
N ASP A 76 6.74 2.76 36.88
CA ASP A 76 6.55 1.31 37.03
C ASP A 76 5.99 0.63 35.76
N VAL A 77 5.80 1.37 34.66
CA VAL A 77 5.21 0.83 33.44
C VAL A 77 6.29 0.19 32.56
N ASP A 78 6.17 -1.11 32.35
CA ASP A 78 6.99 -1.85 31.39
C ASP A 78 6.79 -1.28 29.97
N VAL A 79 7.90 -1.05 29.26
CA VAL A 79 7.90 -0.52 27.89
C VAL A 79 7.04 -1.37 26.95
N SER A 80 7.02 -2.69 27.17
CA SER A 80 6.20 -3.60 26.36
C SER A 80 4.69 -3.48 26.60
N LYS A 81 4.26 -2.74 27.64
CA LYS A 81 2.85 -2.52 28.01
C LYS A 81 2.38 -1.09 27.77
N LEU A 82 3.25 -0.23 27.25
CA LEU A 82 2.92 1.18 27.01
C LEU A 82 1.75 1.33 26.04
N ALA A 83 1.73 0.56 24.95
CA ALA A 83 0.66 0.56 23.96
C ALA A 83 -0.73 0.27 24.55
N ASP A 84 -0.83 -0.78 25.37
CA ASP A 84 -2.09 -1.18 26.00
C ASP A 84 -2.52 -0.16 27.05
N ALA A 85 -1.57 0.41 27.79
CA ALA A 85 -1.83 1.33 28.88
C ALA A 85 -2.16 2.75 28.38
N SER A 86 -1.54 3.22 27.30
CA SER A 86 -1.80 4.53 26.69
C SER A 86 -3.06 4.54 25.82
N GLY A 87 -3.49 3.36 25.37
CA GLY A 87 -4.63 3.19 24.46
C GLY A 87 -4.32 3.51 23.00
N PHE A 88 -3.04 3.67 22.62
CA PHE A 88 -2.65 3.85 21.21
C PHE A 88 -1.27 3.30 20.90
N ASP A 89 -1.08 2.87 19.66
CA ASP A 89 0.13 2.19 19.21
C ASP A 89 0.40 2.41 17.71
N VAL A 90 1.67 2.31 17.32
CA VAL A 90 2.10 2.26 15.91
C VAL A 90 3.08 1.12 15.78
N ARG A 91 2.78 0.14 14.92
CA ARG A 91 3.60 -1.04 14.67
C ARG A 91 4.05 -1.07 13.23
N LEU A 92 5.29 -1.49 13.02
CA LEU A 92 5.85 -1.76 11.69
C LEU A 92 6.21 -3.24 11.64
N GLU A 93 5.55 -3.96 10.75
CA GLU A 93 5.77 -5.39 10.54
C GLU A 93 6.23 -5.65 9.11
N LYS A 94 7.30 -6.44 8.98
CA LYS A 94 7.72 -6.94 7.67
C LYS A 94 6.91 -8.20 7.36
N SER A 95 6.10 -8.14 6.31
CA SER A 95 5.27 -9.26 5.86
C SER A 95 5.70 -9.74 4.48
N GLU A 96 5.81 -11.06 4.32
CA GLU A 96 5.98 -11.67 3.01
C GLU A 96 4.62 -11.78 2.34
N LEU A 97 4.35 -10.93 1.35
CA LEU A 97 3.17 -11.10 0.50
C LEU A 97 3.41 -12.33 -0.39
N GLN A 98 2.92 -13.49 0.07
CA GLN A 98 2.87 -14.70 -0.74
C GLN A 98 1.84 -14.53 -1.84
N GLY A 99 2.28 -14.51 -3.10
CA GLY A 99 1.39 -14.62 -4.27
C GLY A 99 1.42 -13.48 -5.29
N MET A 100 2.12 -12.37 -5.04
CA MET A 100 2.20 -11.26 -6.01
C MET A 100 3.55 -11.23 -6.73
N THR A 101 3.53 -11.62 -8.01
CA THR A 101 4.62 -11.40 -8.96
C THR A 101 4.35 -10.16 -9.79
N THR A 102 5.25 -9.18 -9.74
CA THR A 102 5.19 -7.87 -10.42
C THR A 102 5.51 -7.91 -11.92
N LEU A 103 5.73 -9.09 -12.50
CA LEU A 103 6.12 -9.20 -13.90
C LEU A 103 4.91 -9.47 -14.78
N ALA A 104 4.28 -8.40 -15.26
CA ALA A 104 3.50 -8.46 -16.49
C ALA A 104 4.49 -8.66 -17.65
N LEU A 105 4.63 -9.90 -18.12
CA LEU A 105 5.44 -10.22 -19.29
C LEU A 105 4.57 -10.01 -20.54
N ASP A 106 5.11 -9.32 -21.55
CA ASP A 106 4.47 -9.35 -22.87
C ASP A 106 4.57 -10.75 -23.51
N ASP A 107 3.84 -11.00 -24.60
CA ASP A 107 3.82 -12.32 -25.24
C ASP A 107 5.20 -12.81 -25.70
N ARG A 108 6.09 -11.89 -26.09
CA ARG A 108 7.44 -12.19 -26.56
C ARG A 108 8.35 -12.51 -25.38
N GLU A 109 8.27 -11.74 -24.31
CA GLU A 109 8.98 -11.95 -23.05
C GLU A 109 8.54 -13.25 -22.40
N ARG A 110 7.23 -13.51 -22.32
CA ARG A 110 6.63 -14.77 -21.83
C ARG A 110 7.17 -15.96 -22.60
N SER A 111 7.13 -15.92 -23.93
CA SER A 111 7.64 -17.00 -24.77
C SER A 111 9.14 -17.24 -24.57
N THR A 112 9.91 -16.17 -24.39
CA THR A 112 11.37 -16.24 -24.17
C THR A 112 11.70 -16.83 -22.80
N VAL A 113 10.99 -16.41 -21.74
CA VAL A 113 11.15 -16.92 -20.38
C VAL A 113 10.78 -18.39 -20.31
N LEU A 114 9.66 -18.80 -20.93
CA LEU A 114 9.25 -20.20 -21.00
C LEU A 114 10.28 -21.06 -21.74
N ALA A 115 10.81 -20.57 -22.87
CA ALA A 115 11.86 -21.27 -23.61
C ALA A 115 13.15 -21.42 -22.78
N ALA A 116 13.53 -20.38 -22.04
CA ALA A 116 14.70 -20.41 -21.16
C ALA A 116 14.52 -21.40 -19.99
N LEU A 117 13.35 -21.42 -19.35
CA LEU A 117 13.02 -22.37 -18.28
C LEU A 117 13.06 -23.82 -18.79
N ARG A 118 12.52 -24.08 -19.99
CA ARG A 118 12.58 -25.40 -20.63
C ARG A 118 14.00 -25.79 -21.04
N GLY A 119 14.82 -24.82 -21.45
CA GLY A 119 16.25 -25.02 -21.69
C GLY A 119 17.00 -25.40 -20.41
N TYR A 120 16.73 -24.70 -19.30
CA TYR A 120 17.30 -24.96 -17.98
C TYR A 120 16.91 -26.34 -17.43
N GLN A 121 15.67 -26.79 -17.67
CA GLN A 121 15.24 -28.13 -17.28
C GLN A 121 16.01 -29.24 -18.04
N ARG A 122 16.44 -28.96 -19.28
CA ARG A 122 17.17 -29.92 -20.13
C ARG A 122 18.69 -29.90 -19.95
N HIS A 123 19.25 -28.79 -19.46
CA HIS A 123 20.69 -28.59 -19.33
C HIS A 123 21.04 -28.06 -17.95
N HIS A 124 21.98 -28.69 -17.26
CA HIS A 124 22.47 -28.20 -15.97
C HIS A 124 22.95 -26.75 -16.10
N CYS A 125 22.55 -25.91 -15.14
CA CYS A 125 22.94 -24.51 -15.08
C CYS A 125 24.47 -24.39 -15.03
N PRO A 126 25.09 -23.59 -15.92
CA PRO A 126 26.48 -23.21 -15.75
C PRO A 126 26.66 -22.56 -14.37
N SER A 127 27.75 -22.91 -13.66
CA SER A 127 28.06 -22.40 -12.31
C SER A 127 27.95 -20.89 -12.19
N ASP A 128 28.33 -20.18 -13.25
CA ASP A 128 28.42 -18.73 -13.28
C ASP A 128 27.04 -18.04 -13.31
N LEU A 129 26.00 -18.75 -13.76
CA LEU A 129 24.60 -18.30 -13.74
C LEU A 129 23.85 -18.79 -12.50
N ALA A 130 24.36 -19.83 -11.84
CA ALA A 130 23.77 -20.38 -10.62
C ALA A 130 23.86 -19.39 -9.46
N ASP A 131 24.94 -18.61 -9.36
CA ASP A 131 25.12 -17.61 -8.31
C ASP A 131 24.13 -16.43 -8.45
N THR A 132 23.91 -15.93 -9.67
CA THR A 132 22.94 -14.85 -9.92
C THR A 132 21.50 -15.34 -9.71
N GLY A 133 21.16 -16.53 -10.20
CA GLY A 133 19.81 -17.10 -10.08
C GLY A 133 19.43 -17.55 -8.66
N SER A 134 20.42 -17.86 -7.82
CA SER A 134 20.21 -18.25 -6.42
C SER A 134 20.35 -17.09 -5.43
N ASN A 135 20.62 -15.86 -5.90
CA ASN A 135 20.99 -14.73 -5.05
C ASN A 135 22.19 -15.09 -4.14
N LEU A 136 23.31 -15.43 -4.77
CA LEU A 136 24.55 -15.85 -4.12
C LEU A 136 24.37 -17.07 -3.21
N GLY A 137 23.56 -18.05 -3.63
CA GLY A 137 23.29 -19.29 -2.91
C GLY A 137 22.20 -19.21 -1.83
N ARG A 138 21.55 -18.06 -1.66
CA ARG A 138 20.47 -17.87 -0.67
C ARG A 138 19.21 -18.66 -1.00
N HIS A 139 18.96 -18.94 -2.28
CA HIS A 139 17.78 -19.66 -2.76
C HIS A 139 18.17 -20.98 -3.41
N LYS A 140 17.48 -22.05 -3.02
CA LYS A 140 17.61 -23.35 -3.65
C LYS A 140 17.06 -23.28 -5.08
N SER A 141 17.83 -23.79 -6.05
CA SER A 141 17.36 -23.91 -7.44
C SER A 141 16.08 -24.74 -7.52
N LEU A 142 15.18 -24.36 -8.43
CA LEU A 142 13.92 -25.09 -8.65
C LEU A 142 14.21 -26.50 -9.18
N SER A 143 13.43 -27.47 -8.69
CA SER A 143 13.43 -28.81 -9.25
C SER A 143 12.78 -28.82 -10.64
N PRO A 144 13.03 -29.84 -11.48
CA PRO A 144 12.34 -30.00 -12.76
C PRO A 144 10.81 -29.91 -12.63
N ASP A 145 10.24 -30.57 -11.62
CA ASP A 145 8.79 -30.54 -11.37
C ASP A 145 8.29 -29.14 -10.97
N ALA A 146 9.05 -28.40 -10.15
CA ALA A 146 8.70 -27.03 -9.79
C ALA A 146 8.83 -26.06 -10.97
N ILE A 147 9.71 -26.36 -11.95
CA ILE A 147 9.79 -25.62 -13.21
C ILE A 147 8.56 -25.93 -14.08
N ASP A 148 8.06 -27.17 -14.09
CA ASP A 148 6.81 -27.52 -14.78
C ASP A 148 5.61 -26.77 -14.21
N ASP A 149 5.50 -26.69 -12.89
CA ASP A 149 4.46 -25.92 -12.20
C ASP A 149 4.55 -24.42 -12.52
N LEU A 150 5.77 -23.86 -12.54
CA LEU A 150 6.00 -22.46 -12.90
C LEU A 150 5.64 -22.18 -14.36
N CYS A 151 6.05 -23.04 -15.29
CA CYS A 151 5.69 -22.93 -16.70
C CYS A 151 4.17 -23.02 -16.89
N THR A 152 3.49 -23.88 -16.13
CA THR A 152 2.04 -24.00 -16.15
C THR A 152 1.39 -22.71 -15.64
N ARG A 153 1.88 -22.14 -14.54
CA ARG A 153 1.38 -20.85 -14.01
C ARG A 153 1.61 -19.67 -14.94
N ILE A 154 2.70 -19.66 -15.71
CA ILE A 154 3.00 -18.60 -16.70
C ILE A 154 2.15 -18.78 -17.98
N ASN A 155 1.86 -20.02 -18.38
CA ASN A 155 1.05 -20.34 -19.57
C ASN A 155 -0.45 -20.30 -19.33
N CYS A 156 -0.89 -20.78 -18.17
CA CYS A 156 -2.25 -20.65 -17.72
C CYS A 156 -2.39 -19.20 -17.27
N ASP A 157 -2.81 -18.34 -18.19
CA ASP A 157 -3.48 -17.09 -17.85
C ASP A 157 -4.65 -17.46 -16.91
N THR A 158 -4.42 -17.64 -15.62
CA THR A 158 -5.38 -17.11 -14.65
C THR A 158 -5.33 -15.63 -14.92
N PRO A 159 -6.30 -15.09 -15.68
CA PRO A 159 -6.26 -13.69 -16.00
C PRO A 159 -6.45 -13.04 -14.64
N PHE A 160 -5.41 -12.36 -14.14
CA PHE A 160 -5.71 -11.18 -13.34
C PHE A 160 -6.69 -10.39 -14.22
N PRO A 161 -7.93 -10.09 -13.76
CA PRO A 161 -8.98 -9.54 -14.62
C PRO A 161 -8.38 -8.44 -15.47
N VAL A 162 -8.43 -8.45 -16.80
CA VAL A 162 -7.58 -7.54 -17.63
C VAL A 162 -7.75 -6.06 -17.26
N GLU A 163 -8.90 -5.72 -16.70
CA GLU A 163 -9.27 -4.39 -16.21
C GLU A 163 -8.97 -4.26 -14.71
N ALA A 164 -8.28 -3.20 -14.30
CA ALA A 164 -8.09 -2.87 -12.90
C ALA A 164 -9.41 -2.42 -12.27
N ASN A 165 -9.75 -3.00 -11.12
CA ASN A 165 -10.88 -2.50 -10.34
C ASN A 165 -10.37 -1.36 -9.46
N ILE A 166 -10.97 -0.18 -9.63
CA ILE A 166 -10.50 1.06 -9.00
C ILE A 166 -11.67 1.67 -8.25
N VAL A 167 -11.48 1.92 -6.96
CA VAL A 167 -12.43 2.66 -6.14
C VAL A 167 -11.80 4.00 -5.78
N VAL A 168 -12.51 5.08 -6.10
CA VAL A 168 -12.10 6.46 -5.83
C VAL A 168 -13.04 7.02 -4.78
N THR A 169 -12.49 7.44 -3.64
CA THR A 169 -13.24 8.15 -2.60
C THR A 169 -13.16 9.64 -2.83
N LEU A 170 -14.33 10.27 -2.91
CA LEU A 170 -14.49 11.71 -3.11
C LEU A 170 -15.19 12.31 -1.89
N ASP A 171 -14.69 13.43 -1.39
CA ASP A 171 -15.40 14.28 -0.43
C ASP A 171 -15.27 15.74 -0.85
N GLY A 172 -16.40 16.45 -0.93
CA GLY A 172 -16.44 17.86 -1.34
C GLY A 172 -15.87 18.15 -2.73
N GLY A 173 -15.78 17.16 -3.63
CA GLY A 173 -15.15 17.29 -4.95
C GLY A 173 -13.67 16.95 -5.00
N LEU A 174 -13.05 16.67 -3.83
CA LEU A 174 -11.64 16.31 -3.72
C LEU A 174 -11.47 14.79 -3.60
N VAL A 175 -10.47 14.25 -4.29
CA VAL A 175 -10.06 12.85 -4.14
C VAL A 175 -9.36 12.67 -2.81
N GLN A 176 -10.01 11.92 -1.92
CA GLN A 176 -9.50 11.60 -0.59
C GLN A 176 -8.63 10.33 -0.60
N GLY A 177 -8.89 9.44 -1.56
CA GLY A 177 -8.16 8.20 -1.69
C GLY A 177 -8.50 7.46 -2.98
N ILE A 178 -7.54 6.65 -3.40
CA ILE A 178 -7.69 5.73 -4.53
C ILE A 178 -7.24 4.38 -4.03
N ALA A 179 -8.08 3.37 -4.18
CA ALA A 179 -7.64 1.99 -4.06
C ALA A 179 -7.86 1.21 -5.34
N ALA A 180 -7.01 0.22 -5.54
CA ALA A 180 -7.05 -0.68 -6.67
C ALA A 180 -6.85 -2.12 -6.24
N ASP A 181 -7.34 -3.06 -7.04
CA ASP A 181 -7.09 -4.49 -6.86
C ASP A 181 -5.67 -4.90 -7.28
N ARG A 182 -4.90 -3.97 -7.86
CA ARG A 182 -3.55 -4.17 -8.39
C ARG A 182 -2.75 -2.86 -8.51
N PRO A 183 -1.44 -2.95 -8.75
CA PRO A 183 -0.61 -1.79 -9.11
C PRO A 183 -1.14 -1.04 -10.33
N ILE A 184 -1.49 0.23 -10.17
CA ILE A 184 -1.93 1.11 -11.27
C ILE A 184 -1.31 2.51 -11.12
N THR A 185 -1.30 3.27 -12.21
CA THR A 185 -1.02 4.71 -12.16
C THR A 185 -2.29 5.47 -12.48
N VAL A 186 -2.74 6.31 -11.57
CA VAL A 186 -3.91 7.18 -11.73
C VAL A 186 -3.45 8.63 -11.79
N ARG A 187 -4.04 9.43 -12.70
CA ARG A 187 -3.85 10.88 -12.73
C ARG A 187 -5.22 11.52 -12.62
N VAL A 188 -5.40 12.35 -11.61
CA VAL A 188 -6.63 13.13 -11.43
C VAL A 188 -6.32 14.53 -11.95
N VAL A 189 -7.07 14.95 -12.96
CA VAL A 189 -6.95 16.28 -13.58
C VAL A 189 -8.15 17.09 -13.15
N ASP A 190 -7.92 18.09 -12.32
CA ASP A 190 -8.94 19.04 -11.89
C ASP A 190 -8.81 20.34 -12.68
N TYR A 191 -9.86 20.66 -13.43
CA TYR A 191 -9.95 21.90 -14.20
C TYR A 191 -10.54 23.05 -13.38
N ASP A 192 -11.05 22.79 -12.18
CA ASP A 192 -11.49 23.82 -11.26
C ASP A 192 -10.29 24.40 -10.49
N VAL A 193 -9.61 25.35 -11.14
CA VAL A 193 -8.37 25.96 -10.64
C VAL A 193 -8.63 27.20 -9.78
N GLU A 194 -9.87 27.45 -9.35
CA GLU A 194 -10.22 28.62 -8.55
C GLU A 194 -9.53 28.55 -7.17
N GLY A 195 -8.60 29.48 -6.93
CA GLY A 195 -7.84 29.54 -5.67
C GLY A 195 -6.59 28.66 -5.63
N ALA A 196 -6.26 27.93 -6.71
CA ALA A 196 -5.01 27.18 -6.82
C ALA A 196 -3.81 28.11 -7.06
N ASP A 197 -2.63 27.74 -6.54
CA ASP A 197 -1.41 28.47 -6.83
C ASP A 197 -1.06 28.33 -8.31
N SER A 198 -0.87 29.47 -8.98
CA SER A 198 -0.42 29.54 -10.37
C SER A 198 0.89 28.79 -10.63
N GLY A 199 1.72 28.57 -9.61
CA GLY A 199 2.94 27.77 -9.70
C GLY A 199 2.70 26.25 -9.77
N ASP A 200 1.54 25.78 -9.32
CA ASP A 200 1.20 24.34 -9.23
C ASP A 200 0.31 23.88 -10.39
N LEU A 201 -0.08 24.81 -11.28
CA LEU A 201 -0.92 24.53 -12.43
C LEU A 201 -0.09 23.95 -13.59
N VAL A 202 -0.60 22.86 -14.16
CA VAL A 202 -0.03 22.20 -15.33
C VAL A 202 -0.89 22.51 -16.54
N MET A 203 -0.26 22.86 -17.67
CA MET A 203 -0.95 23.08 -18.93
C MET A 203 -1.30 21.72 -19.56
N ILE A 204 -2.58 21.35 -19.53
CA ILE A 204 -3.04 20.07 -20.05
C ILE A 204 -3.51 20.23 -21.51
N PRO A 205 -2.92 19.47 -22.45
CA PRO A 205 -3.34 19.49 -23.84
C PRO A 205 -4.77 18.95 -23.97
N ARG A 206 -5.57 19.58 -24.83
CA ARG A 206 -6.92 19.12 -25.19
C ARG A 206 -6.92 18.57 -26.60
N ASP A 207 -7.79 17.60 -26.88
CA ASP A 207 -7.91 16.97 -28.21
C ASP A 207 -8.15 18.00 -29.33
N GLN A 208 -8.81 19.12 -29.02
CA GLN A 208 -8.98 20.27 -29.92
C GLN A 208 -8.94 21.59 -29.14
N GLY A 209 -7.78 22.27 -29.12
CA GLY A 209 -7.65 23.62 -28.57
C GLY A 209 -6.26 23.91 -27.98
N GLU A 210 -6.08 25.15 -27.53
CA GLU A 210 -4.92 25.54 -26.74
C GLU A 210 -4.94 24.81 -25.39
N PRO A 211 -3.76 24.40 -24.86
CA PRO A 211 -3.66 23.83 -23.53
C PRO A 211 -4.31 24.74 -22.49
N VAL A 212 -4.99 24.13 -21.52
CA VAL A 212 -5.64 24.88 -20.42
C VAL A 212 -4.95 24.54 -19.09
N PRO A 213 -4.86 25.50 -18.16
CA PRO A 213 -4.32 25.22 -16.85
C PRO A 213 -5.25 24.28 -16.08
N ALA A 214 -4.67 23.29 -15.42
CA ALA A 214 -5.36 22.35 -14.54
C ALA A 214 -4.46 22.00 -13.35
N SER A 215 -5.06 21.71 -12.21
CA SER A 215 -4.35 21.04 -11.12
C SER A 215 -4.27 19.55 -11.43
N VAL A 216 -3.09 18.96 -11.35
CA VAL A 216 -2.91 17.53 -11.61
C VAL A 216 -2.36 16.87 -10.35
N SER A 217 -3.15 16.00 -9.74
CA SER A 217 -2.64 15.10 -8.70
C SER A 217 -2.29 13.76 -9.33
N GLY A 218 -0.99 13.43 -9.28
CA GLY A 218 -0.47 12.14 -9.69
C GLY A 218 -0.58 11.15 -8.54
N TRP A 219 -1.35 10.09 -8.74
CA TRP A 219 -1.42 8.97 -7.82
C TRP A 219 -0.70 7.78 -8.45
N ALA A 220 0.59 7.65 -8.16
CA ALA A 220 1.44 6.60 -8.71
C ALA A 220 1.10 5.23 -8.10
N VAL A 221 1.71 4.17 -8.64
CA VAL A 221 1.65 2.82 -8.04
C VAL A 221 1.97 2.86 -6.54
N ASP A 222 2.86 3.78 -6.15
CA ASP A 222 3.36 3.95 -4.79
C ASP A 222 2.41 4.76 -3.87
N SER A 223 1.36 5.38 -4.42
CA SER A 223 0.38 6.17 -3.65
C SER A 223 -1.07 5.71 -3.82
N VAL A 224 -1.32 4.76 -4.72
CA VAL A 224 -2.61 4.06 -4.83
C VAL A 224 -2.62 2.91 -3.83
N CYS A 225 -3.60 2.89 -2.93
CA CYS A 225 -3.78 1.79 -1.99
C CYS A 225 -4.11 0.50 -2.76
N ILE A 226 -3.41 -0.60 -2.49
CA ILE A 226 -3.81 -1.90 -3.06
C ILE A 226 -4.66 -2.62 -2.02
N ASP A 227 -5.98 -2.61 -2.21
CA ASP A 227 -6.95 -3.10 -1.23
C ASP A 227 -8.10 -3.88 -1.88
N PRO A 228 -7.85 -5.15 -2.24
CA PRO A 228 -8.87 -6.01 -2.86
C PRO A 228 -10.01 -6.37 -1.91
N GLU A 229 -9.78 -6.38 -0.58
CA GLU A 229 -10.85 -6.65 0.39
C GLU A 229 -11.80 -5.47 0.53
N TRP A 230 -11.29 -4.24 0.55
CA TRP A 230 -12.14 -3.05 0.54
C TRP A 230 -12.97 -2.98 -0.74
N ILE A 231 -12.38 -3.28 -1.89
CA ILE A 231 -13.13 -3.36 -3.16
C ILE A 231 -14.22 -4.42 -3.07
N ALA A 232 -13.92 -5.62 -2.56
CA ALA A 232 -14.93 -6.66 -2.35
C ALA A 232 -16.05 -6.23 -1.38
N ASN A 233 -15.73 -5.44 -0.36
CA ASN A 233 -16.70 -4.87 0.57
C ASN A 233 -17.59 -3.81 -0.10
N VAL A 234 -17.02 -2.95 -0.95
CA VAL A 234 -17.77 -1.98 -1.76
C VAL A 234 -18.69 -2.69 -2.75
N ASP A 235 -18.18 -3.71 -3.45
CA ASP A 235 -18.95 -4.53 -4.38
C ASP A 235 -20.13 -5.22 -3.67
N ALA A 236 -19.89 -5.78 -2.48
CA ALA A 236 -20.92 -6.39 -1.65
C ALA A 236 -21.98 -5.36 -1.20
N ALA A 237 -21.57 -4.16 -0.83
CA ALA A 237 -22.48 -3.07 -0.46
C ALA A 237 -23.36 -2.66 -1.66
N CYS A 238 -22.78 -2.41 -2.83
CA CYS A 238 -23.50 -2.08 -4.06
C CYS A 238 -24.50 -3.17 -4.48
N ALA A 239 -24.10 -4.45 -4.37
CA ALA A 239 -24.98 -5.58 -4.66
C ALA A 239 -26.16 -5.69 -3.67
N SER A 240 -25.92 -5.36 -2.40
CA SER A 240 -26.97 -5.37 -1.36
C SER A 240 -28.01 -4.26 -1.56
N GLU A 241 -27.58 -3.05 -1.93
CA GLU A 241 -28.48 -1.92 -2.26
C GLU A 241 -29.28 -2.19 -3.52
N SER A 242 -28.65 -2.76 -4.55
CA SER A 242 -29.33 -3.14 -5.79
C SER A 242 -30.45 -4.16 -5.52
N ARG A 243 -30.21 -5.11 -4.61
CA ARG A 243 -31.21 -6.11 -4.21
C ARG A 243 -32.33 -5.53 -3.36
N ALA A 244 -32.02 -4.60 -2.46
CA ALA A 244 -33.01 -3.89 -1.66
C ALA A 244 -33.92 -2.99 -2.52
N THR A 245 -33.32 -2.29 -3.49
CA THR A 245 -34.06 -1.43 -4.44
C THR A 245 -34.95 -2.25 -5.37
N ALA A 246 -34.48 -3.41 -5.83
CA ALA A 246 -35.28 -4.34 -6.65
C ALA A 246 -36.46 -4.96 -5.88
N LEU A 247 -36.30 -5.24 -4.57
CA LEU A 247 -37.38 -5.72 -3.71
C LEU A 247 -38.45 -4.65 -3.43
N MET A 248 -38.05 -3.38 -3.33
CA MET A 248 -38.96 -2.25 -3.13
C MET A 248 -39.69 -1.82 -4.42
N ALA A 249 -39.09 -2.03 -5.59
CA ALA A 249 -39.71 -1.75 -6.89
C ALA A 249 -40.66 -2.85 -7.39
N GLY A 250 -40.65 -4.03 -6.74
CA GLY A 250 -41.51 -5.17 -7.05
C GLY A 250 -42.68 -5.38 -6.07
N ALA A 251 -42.90 -4.44 -5.15
CA ALA A 251 -44.03 -4.39 -4.20
C ALA A 251 -44.99 -3.25 -4.56
#